data_AF-A0A0F9I158-F1
#
_entry.id   AF-A0A0F9I158-F1
#
_cell.length_a   1.000
_cell.length_b   1.000
_cell.length_c   1.000
_cell.angle_alpha   90.00
_cell.angle_beta   90.00
_cell.angle_gamma   90.00
#
_symmetry.space_group_name_H-M   'P 1'
#
loop_
_entity.id
_entity.type
_entity.pdbx_description
1 polymer ?
#
loop_
_entity_poly.entity_id
_entity_poly.type
_entity_poly.pdbx_seq_one_letter_code
_entity_poly.pdbx_strand_id
1 'polypeptide(L)'
;RWEIDFWDMGGQDNYREDYLNKPIYFVDTTFFYYFIDIQDGIKFESSIDYLNELLKIYSDLNFKKEIIICLNKFDPDLREDKVISNRVKEIRNLIIENEGFKFEFFNTSFYDLASISKVVSYSLNKLLKLNNMTTILQRIVKNLNSLYAVLYTDSGLIVSDYFEEILNPKDYLELITSKVNEDLVLIQKLAEHKTTFITKISHFDDKSEFITRYNVGSNDFYLRILGPILDRKQ
;
A
#
# COMPACT_ATOMS: atom_id res chain seq x y z
N ARG A 1 -8.49 16.71 -14.97
CA ARG A 1 -8.88 15.28 -14.86
C ARG A 1 -7.59 14.49 -14.92
N TRP A 2 -7.33 13.62 -13.95
CA TRP A 2 -6.17 12.74 -13.99
C TRP A 2 -6.60 11.43 -14.65
N GLU A 3 -5.74 10.89 -15.51
CA GLU A 3 -5.86 9.57 -16.11
C GLU A 3 -4.67 8.75 -15.61
N ILE A 4 -4.91 7.49 -15.27
CA ILE A 4 -3.89 6.58 -14.75
C ILE A 4 -3.79 5.44 -15.75
N ASP A 5 -2.66 5.39 -16.45
CA ASP A 5 -2.33 4.29 -17.33
C ASP A 5 -1.48 3.28 -16.56
N PHE A 6 -2.02 2.07 -16.40
CA PHE A 6 -1.31 0.97 -15.77
C PHE A 6 -0.65 0.09 -16.84
N TRP A 7 0.66 -0.10 -16.72
CA TRP A 7 1.46 -0.93 -17.62
C TRP A 7 1.98 -2.13 -16.84
N ASP A 8 1.39 -3.30 -17.10
CA ASP A 8 1.88 -4.58 -16.56
C ASP A 8 3.02 -5.11 -17.45
N MET A 9 4.23 -5.07 -16.92
CA MET A 9 5.45 -5.45 -17.63
C MET A 9 5.79 -6.92 -17.31
N GLY A 10 5.27 -7.84 -18.12
CA GLY A 10 5.42 -9.28 -17.92
C GLY A 10 6.87 -9.75 -17.69
N GLY A 11 7.10 -10.58 -16.68
CA GLY A 11 8.45 -10.91 -16.18
C GLY A 11 9.18 -12.09 -16.84
N GLN A 12 8.70 -12.62 -17.97
CA GLN A 12 9.42 -13.71 -18.68
C GLN A 12 10.65 -13.15 -19.40
N ASP A 13 11.71 -13.95 -19.54
CA ASP A 13 13.01 -13.49 -20.05
C ASP A 13 12.90 -12.81 -21.43
N ASN A 14 12.13 -13.39 -22.35
CA ASN A 14 11.90 -12.79 -23.68
C ASN A 14 11.30 -11.37 -23.60
N TYR A 15 10.36 -11.14 -22.69
CA TYR A 15 9.75 -9.82 -22.50
C TYR A 15 10.75 -8.84 -21.86
N ARG A 16 11.54 -9.31 -20.89
CA ARG A 16 12.57 -8.50 -20.24
C ARG A 16 13.59 -7.99 -21.25
N GLU A 17 14.07 -8.86 -22.13
CA GLU A 17 14.95 -8.49 -23.25
C GLU A 17 14.29 -7.47 -24.18
N ASP A 18 13.03 -7.69 -24.54
CA ASP A 18 12.26 -6.74 -25.36
C ASP A 18 12.17 -5.35 -24.72
N TYR A 19 11.94 -5.27 -23.41
CA TYR A 19 11.84 -3.99 -22.69
C TYR A 19 13.18 -3.27 -22.66
N LEU A 20 14.29 -3.98 -22.39
CA LEU A 20 15.62 -3.38 -22.36
C LEU A 20 16.01 -2.77 -23.70
N ASN A 21 15.54 -3.37 -24.80
CA ASN A 21 15.79 -2.89 -26.15
C ASN A 21 14.84 -1.76 -26.61
N LYS A 22 13.82 -1.43 -25.82
CA LYS A 22 12.77 -0.46 -26.18
C LYS A 22 12.56 0.60 -25.09
N PRO A 23 13.49 1.59 -24.95
CA PRO A 23 13.38 2.68 -23.98
C PRO A 23 12.07 3.47 -24.03
N ILE A 24 11.39 3.48 -25.17
CA ILE A 24 10.11 4.17 -25.37
C ILE A 24 9.02 3.74 -24.36
N TYR A 25 9.07 2.51 -23.83
CA TYR A 25 8.12 2.05 -22.83
C TYR A 25 8.26 2.73 -21.46
N PHE A 26 9.40 3.40 -21.22
CA PHE A 26 9.72 4.02 -19.93
C PHE A 26 9.61 5.55 -19.96
N VAL A 27 9.24 6.12 -21.11
CA VAL A 27 9.04 7.56 -21.29
C VAL A 27 7.81 8.02 -20.52
N ASP A 28 7.88 9.22 -19.94
CA ASP A 28 6.79 9.84 -19.16
C ASP A 28 6.29 9.05 -17.94
N THR A 29 7.07 8.06 -17.48
CA THR A 29 6.76 7.32 -16.25
C THR A 29 6.52 8.27 -15.07
N THR A 30 5.39 8.05 -14.38
CA THR A 30 5.07 8.79 -13.15
C THR A 30 5.45 8.04 -11.89
N PHE A 31 5.19 6.74 -11.84
CA PHE A 31 5.63 5.85 -10.78
C PHE A 31 6.18 4.59 -11.40
N PHE A 32 7.31 4.12 -10.89
CA PHE A 32 7.90 2.86 -11.28
C PHE A 32 7.86 1.92 -10.09
N TYR A 33 7.13 0.81 -10.24
CA TYR A 33 7.03 -0.25 -9.24
C TYR A 33 7.84 -1.44 -9.70
N TYR A 34 8.71 -1.95 -8.84
CA TYR A 34 9.50 -3.13 -9.12
C TYR A 34 9.29 -4.18 -8.04
N PHE A 35 8.79 -5.34 -8.42
CA PHE A 35 8.47 -6.43 -7.51
C PHE A 35 9.61 -7.45 -7.49
N ILE A 36 10.17 -7.68 -6.29
CA ILE A 36 11.21 -8.68 -6.05
C ILE A 36 10.61 -9.79 -5.20
N ASP A 37 10.61 -11.01 -5.71
CA ASP A 37 10.24 -12.19 -4.94
C ASP A 37 11.32 -12.50 -3.92
N ILE A 38 11.03 -12.29 -2.65
CA ILE A 38 12.01 -12.53 -1.58
C ILE A 38 12.10 -14.00 -1.17
N GLN A 39 11.16 -14.86 -1.57
CA GLN A 39 11.21 -16.27 -1.20
C GLN A 39 12.17 -17.04 -2.12
N ASP A 40 12.38 -16.54 -3.35
CA ASP A 40 13.28 -17.16 -4.33
C ASP A 40 14.74 -16.72 -4.13
N GLY A 41 15.46 -17.48 -3.29
CA GLY A 41 16.82 -17.16 -2.88
C GLY A 41 17.87 -17.17 -3.99
N ILE A 42 17.64 -17.85 -5.12
CA ILE A 42 18.58 -17.87 -6.27
C ILE A 42 18.22 -16.76 -7.26
N LYS A 43 16.93 -16.39 -7.37
CA LYS A 43 16.49 -15.43 -8.39
C LYS A 43 16.56 -13.97 -7.97
N PHE A 44 16.70 -13.64 -6.68
CA PHE A 44 16.73 -12.22 -6.30
C PHE A 44 17.95 -11.48 -6.87
N GLU A 45 19.12 -12.12 -6.99
CA GLU A 45 20.30 -11.53 -7.65
C GLU A 45 19.99 -11.18 -9.10
N SER A 46 19.44 -12.13 -9.87
CA SER A 46 19.01 -11.87 -11.26
C SER A 46 17.94 -10.78 -11.36
N SER A 47 17.09 -10.65 -10.35
CA SER A 47 16.10 -9.58 -10.25
C SER A 47 16.78 -8.23 -10.02
N ILE A 48 17.84 -8.16 -9.22
CA ILE A 48 18.61 -6.94 -8.98
C ILE A 48 19.40 -6.57 -10.24
N ASP A 49 20.02 -7.53 -10.92
CA ASP A 49 20.71 -7.30 -12.19
C ASP A 49 19.76 -6.71 -13.23
N TYR A 50 18.57 -7.28 -13.36
CA TYR A 50 17.55 -6.75 -14.27
C TYR A 50 17.08 -5.34 -13.86
N LEU A 51 16.91 -5.07 -12.56
CA LEU A 51 16.61 -3.73 -12.06
C LEU A 51 17.72 -2.75 -12.47
N ASN A 52 18.99 -3.11 -12.29
CA ASN A 52 20.12 -2.26 -12.64
C ASN A 52 20.14 -1.91 -14.14
N GLU A 53 19.80 -2.84 -15.02
CA GLU A 53 19.64 -2.55 -16.46
C GLU A 53 18.49 -1.56 -16.73
N LEU A 54 17.35 -1.70 -16.04
CA LEU A 54 16.25 -0.74 -16.13
C LEU A 54 16.63 0.65 -15.58
N LEU A 55 17.42 0.70 -14.51
CA LEU A 55 17.92 1.95 -13.95
C LEU A 55 18.83 2.72 -14.92
N LYS A 56 19.59 2.03 -15.77
CA LYS A 56 20.36 2.68 -16.84
C LYS A 56 19.45 3.40 -17.82
N ILE A 57 18.36 2.74 -18.25
CA ILE A 57 17.35 3.36 -19.13
C ILE A 57 16.74 4.60 -18.47
N TYR A 58 16.36 4.49 -17.20
CA TYR A 58 15.81 5.63 -16.46
C TYR A 58 16.81 6.77 -16.25
N SER A 59 18.10 6.44 -16.11
CA SER A 59 19.18 7.43 -16.02
C SER A 59 19.28 8.21 -17.33
N ASP A 60 19.28 7.51 -18.48
CA ASP A 60 19.32 8.13 -19.81
C ASP A 60 18.09 9.02 -20.07
N LEU A 61 16.93 8.61 -19.53
CA LEU A 61 15.68 9.38 -19.57
C LEU A 61 15.63 10.53 -18.53
N ASN A 62 16.68 10.73 -17.73
CA ASN A 62 16.72 11.71 -16.64
C ASN A 62 15.53 11.60 -15.67
N PHE A 63 15.13 10.38 -15.33
CA PHE A 63 14.08 10.13 -14.37
C PHE A 63 14.54 10.54 -12.96
N LYS A 64 13.82 11.48 -12.33
CA LYS A 64 14.17 12.06 -11.02
C LYS A 64 13.21 11.69 -9.89
N LYS A 65 12.18 10.91 -10.19
CA LYS A 65 11.20 10.49 -9.18
C LYS A 65 11.76 9.30 -8.42
N GLU A 66 11.15 9.01 -7.28
CA GLU A 66 11.51 7.87 -6.47
C GLU A 66 11.00 6.57 -7.11
N ILE A 67 11.77 5.51 -6.95
CA ILE A 67 11.47 4.16 -7.41
C ILE A 67 10.89 3.36 -6.26
N ILE A 68 9.80 2.68 -6.52
CA ILE A 68 9.06 1.94 -5.50
C ILE A 68 9.43 0.47 -5.62
N ILE A 69 10.13 -0.04 -4.62
CA ILE A 69 10.55 -1.44 -4.56
C ILE A 69 9.59 -2.21 -3.67
N CYS A 70 8.90 -3.17 -4.25
CA CYS A 70 8.01 -4.09 -3.56
C CYS A 70 8.75 -5.40 -3.29
N LEU A 71 9.19 -5.59 -2.05
CA LEU A 71 9.71 -6.85 -1.54
C LEU A 71 8.53 -7.80 -1.34
N ASN A 72 8.19 -8.52 -2.39
CA ASN A 72 6.96 -9.28 -2.54
C ASN A 72 7.08 -10.69 -1.98
N LYS A 73 5.93 -11.30 -1.69
CA LYS A 73 5.79 -12.55 -0.96
C LYS A 73 6.37 -12.50 0.46
N PHE A 74 6.33 -11.31 1.08
CA PHE A 74 6.55 -11.13 2.52
C PHE A 74 5.29 -11.54 3.27
N ASP A 75 4.94 -12.81 3.12
CA ASP A 75 3.70 -13.40 3.61
C ASP A 75 3.66 -13.33 5.15
N PRO A 76 2.46 -13.21 5.77
CA PRO A 76 2.34 -13.01 7.22
C PRO A 76 3.07 -14.03 8.09
N ASP A 77 3.10 -15.28 7.67
CA ASP A 77 3.78 -16.40 8.34
C ASP A 77 5.31 -16.34 8.24
N LEU A 78 5.86 -15.60 7.28
CA LEU A 78 7.30 -15.47 7.05
C LEU A 78 7.94 -14.28 7.75
N ARG A 79 7.15 -13.40 8.38
CA ARG A 79 7.65 -12.13 8.97
C ARG A 79 8.64 -12.34 10.10
N GLU A 80 8.55 -13.47 10.80
CA GLU A 80 9.46 -13.84 11.89
C GLU A 80 10.65 -14.69 11.43
N ASP A 81 10.65 -15.11 10.16
CA ASP A 81 11.73 -15.90 9.62
C ASP A 81 13.00 -15.04 9.51
N LYS A 82 14.05 -15.47 10.21
CA LYS A 82 15.34 -14.76 10.24
C LYS A 82 16.05 -14.78 8.88
N VAL A 83 15.91 -15.86 8.11
CA VAL A 83 16.47 -15.98 6.76
C VAL A 83 15.81 -14.98 5.84
N ILE A 84 14.47 -14.92 5.85
CA ILE A 84 13.71 -13.95 5.06
C ILE A 84 14.05 -12.51 5.48
N SER A 85 14.10 -12.25 6.79
CA SER A 85 14.46 -10.94 7.34
C SER A 85 15.87 -10.49 6.94
N ASN A 86 16.84 -11.40 6.94
CA ASN A 86 18.20 -11.10 6.51
C ASN A 86 18.28 -10.85 5.00
N ARG A 87 17.58 -11.66 4.19
CA ARG A 87 17.51 -11.48 2.74
C ARG A 87 16.86 -10.14 2.36
N VAL A 88 15.79 -9.74 3.05
CA VAL A 88 15.17 -8.41 2.88
C VAL A 88 16.17 -7.28 3.12
N LYS A 89 17.01 -7.40 4.16
CA LYS A 89 18.06 -6.41 4.45
C LYS A 89 19.14 -6.40 3.37
N GLU A 90 19.57 -7.57 2.93
CA GLU A 90 20.55 -7.74 1.86
C GLU A 90 20.08 -7.08 0.55
N ILE A 91 18.87 -7.40 0.10
CA ILE A 91 18.26 -6.80 -1.11
C ILE A 91 18.20 -5.27 -0.99
N ARG A 92 17.76 -4.75 0.16
CA ARG A 92 17.71 -3.29 0.40
C ARG A 92 19.08 -2.64 0.26
N ASN A 93 20.11 -3.24 0.85
CA ASN A 93 21.47 -2.70 0.78
C ASN A 93 21.99 -2.67 -0.66
N LEU A 94 21.85 -3.77 -1.40
CA LEU A 94 22.28 -3.87 -2.80
C LEU A 94 21.59 -2.84 -3.71
N ILE A 95 20.33 -2.54 -3.46
CA ILE A 95 19.59 -1.57 -4.28
C ILE A 95 19.99 -0.12 -3.93
N ILE A 96 20.17 0.20 -2.65
CA ILE A 96 20.52 1.55 -2.18
C ILE A 96 21.91 2.00 -2.68
N GLU A 97 22.80 1.06 -3.05
CA GLU A 97 24.09 1.36 -3.68
C GLU A 97 23.95 2.11 -5.02
N ASN A 98 22.77 2.14 -5.64
CA ASN A 98 22.48 2.95 -6.82
C ASN A 98 22.24 4.44 -6.46
N GLU A 99 23.32 5.19 -6.19
CA GLU A 99 23.30 6.58 -5.71
C GLU A 99 22.53 7.59 -6.59
N GLY A 100 22.29 7.26 -7.87
CA GLY A 100 21.56 8.09 -8.82
C GLY A 100 20.04 8.15 -8.59
N PHE A 101 19.49 7.26 -7.76
CA PHE A 101 18.05 7.11 -7.55
C PHE A 101 17.67 7.17 -6.08
N LYS A 102 16.42 7.57 -5.83
CA LYS A 102 15.79 7.43 -4.52
C LYS A 102 14.89 6.21 -4.56
N PHE A 103 14.90 5.43 -3.49
CA PHE A 103 14.10 4.21 -3.37
C PHE A 103 13.19 4.28 -2.15
N GLU A 104 11.93 3.90 -2.34
CA GLU A 104 11.00 3.60 -1.25
C GLU A 104 10.73 2.10 -1.27
N PHE A 105 10.78 1.47 -0.11
CA PHE A 105 10.69 0.01 0.01
C PHE A 105 9.46 -0.41 0.79
N PHE A 106 8.65 -1.27 0.19
CA PHE A 106 7.48 -1.86 0.82
C PHE A 106 7.63 -3.37 0.91
N ASN A 107 7.30 -3.93 2.06
CA ASN A 107 7.11 -5.37 2.18
C ASN A 107 5.67 -5.67 1.78
N THR A 108 5.48 -6.54 0.80
CA THR A 108 4.17 -6.81 0.18
C THR A 108 3.86 -8.29 0.12
N SER A 109 2.58 -8.65 0.17
CA SER A 109 2.09 -10.01 0.00
C SER A 109 0.68 -9.98 -0.59
N PHE A 110 0.38 -10.93 -1.49
CA PHE A 110 -0.99 -11.14 -1.97
C PHE A 110 -1.94 -11.67 -0.89
N TYR A 111 -1.40 -12.26 0.18
CA TYR A 111 -2.16 -12.65 1.36
C TYR A 111 -2.35 -11.49 2.35
N ASP A 112 -1.81 -10.31 2.04
CA ASP A 112 -1.98 -9.07 2.80
C ASP A 112 -2.36 -7.91 1.87
N LEU A 113 -3.65 -7.78 1.56
CA LEU A 113 -4.18 -6.74 0.69
C LEU A 113 -3.86 -5.32 1.19
N ALA A 114 -3.78 -5.13 2.50
CA ALA A 114 -3.41 -3.86 3.12
C ALA A 114 -2.00 -3.44 2.70
N SER A 115 -1.05 -4.39 2.64
CA SER A 115 0.32 -4.12 2.21
C SER A 115 0.39 -3.61 0.77
N ILE A 116 -0.39 -4.21 -0.15
CA ILE A 116 -0.46 -3.80 -1.56
C ILE A 116 -1.20 -2.47 -1.71
N SER A 117 -2.35 -2.33 -1.03
CA SER A 117 -3.14 -1.10 -1.04
C SER A 117 -2.30 0.08 -0.55
N LYS A 118 -1.46 -0.12 0.47
CA LYS A 118 -0.55 0.91 1.00
C LYS A 118 0.49 1.40 -0.01
N VAL A 119 1.03 0.52 -0.87
CA VAL A 119 1.97 0.89 -1.94
C VAL A 119 1.31 1.84 -2.95
N VAL A 120 0.11 1.50 -3.40
CA VAL A 120 -0.64 2.34 -4.35
C VAL A 120 -1.02 3.66 -3.69
N SER A 121 -1.49 3.59 -2.45
CA SER A 121 -1.88 4.74 -1.63
C SER A 121 -0.73 5.72 -1.42
N TYR A 122 0.49 5.23 -1.14
CA TYR A 122 1.68 6.06 -1.03
C TYR A 122 1.91 6.92 -2.28
N SER A 123 1.80 6.29 -3.44
CA SER A 123 2.05 6.92 -4.73
C SER A 123 0.97 7.95 -5.06
N LEU A 124 -0.30 7.58 -4.86
CA LEU A 124 -1.43 8.49 -5.06
C LEU A 124 -1.39 9.68 -4.10
N ASN A 125 -0.99 9.46 -2.83
CA ASN A 125 -0.84 10.52 -1.85
C ASN A 125 0.24 11.53 -2.27
N LYS A 126 1.37 11.06 -2.82
CA LYS A 126 2.39 11.94 -3.40
C LYS A 126 1.87 12.71 -4.62
N LEU A 127 1.14 12.06 -5.51
CA LEU A 127 0.58 12.68 -6.71
C LEU A 127 -0.45 13.76 -6.37
N LEU A 128 -1.38 13.44 -5.47
CA LEU A 128 -2.55 14.25 -5.13
C LEU A 128 -2.28 15.22 -3.97
N LYS A 129 -1.13 15.11 -3.30
CA LYS A 129 -0.72 15.92 -2.13
C LYS A 129 -1.72 15.85 -0.98
N LEU A 130 -2.14 14.64 -0.63
CA LEU A 130 -3.19 14.38 0.37
C LEU A 130 -2.74 14.51 1.83
N ASN A 131 -1.59 15.13 2.10
CA ASN A 131 -1.01 15.25 3.46
C ASN A 131 -1.98 15.86 4.49
N ASN A 132 -2.85 16.78 4.05
CA ASN A 132 -3.85 17.39 4.92
C ASN A 132 -4.90 16.39 5.41
N MET A 133 -5.17 15.31 4.66
CA MET A 133 -6.12 14.26 5.05
C MET A 133 -5.67 13.54 6.32
N THR A 134 -4.37 13.24 6.42
CA THR A 134 -3.81 12.61 7.63
C THR A 134 -4.02 13.50 8.85
N THR A 135 -3.81 14.81 8.73
CA THR A 135 -4.08 15.76 9.83
C THR A 135 -5.57 15.81 10.21
N ILE A 136 -6.48 15.64 9.25
CA ILE A 136 -7.92 15.56 9.53
C ILE A 136 -8.24 14.26 10.29
N LEU A 137 -7.73 13.11 9.83
CA LEU A 137 -7.92 11.83 10.52
C LEU A 137 -7.34 11.85 11.93
N GLN A 138 -6.16 12.45 12.12
CA GLN A 138 -5.56 12.70 13.43
C GLN A 138 -6.52 13.43 14.39
N ARG A 139 -7.15 14.50 13.91
CA ARG A 139 -8.12 15.27 14.71
C ARG A 139 -9.36 14.44 15.03
N ILE A 140 -9.86 13.66 14.08
CA ILE A 140 -11.00 12.76 14.30
C ILE A 140 -10.66 11.74 15.39
N VAL A 141 -9.52 11.05 15.27
CA VAL A 141 -9.09 10.03 16.23
C VAL A 141 -8.93 10.62 17.63
N LYS A 142 -8.27 11.77 17.75
CA LYS A 142 -8.09 12.46 19.05
C LYS A 142 -9.42 12.94 19.66
N ASN A 143 -10.28 13.58 18.86
CA ASN A 143 -11.54 14.14 19.35
C ASN A 143 -12.54 13.05 19.78
N LEU A 144 -12.52 11.89 19.12
CA LEU A 144 -13.39 10.77 19.42
C LEU A 144 -12.76 9.78 20.41
N ASN A 145 -11.57 10.09 20.96
CA ASN A 145 -10.78 9.18 21.78
C ASN A 145 -10.67 7.77 21.16
N SER A 146 -10.52 7.73 19.83
CA SER A 146 -10.48 6.50 19.04
C SER A 146 -9.05 5.97 18.95
N LEU A 147 -8.90 4.71 18.55
CA LEU A 147 -7.60 4.06 18.35
C LEU A 147 -7.06 4.31 16.94
N TYR A 148 -7.93 4.32 15.94
CA TYR A 148 -7.53 4.58 14.57
C TYR A 148 -8.68 5.06 13.70
N ALA A 149 -8.33 5.66 12.56
CA ALA A 149 -9.24 5.94 11.46
C ALA A 149 -8.59 5.61 10.12
N VAL A 150 -9.37 5.04 9.20
CA VAL A 150 -8.93 4.75 7.83
C VAL A 150 -9.98 5.22 6.84
N LEU A 151 -9.57 5.94 5.82
CA LEU A 151 -10.43 6.42 4.74
C LEU A 151 -10.13 5.63 3.46
N TYR A 152 -11.16 4.99 2.92
CA TYR A 152 -11.08 4.20 1.70
C TYR A 152 -11.87 4.85 0.55
N THR A 153 -11.45 4.57 -0.68
CA THR A 153 -12.30 4.70 -1.87
C THR A 153 -13.22 3.48 -2.02
N ASP A 154 -14.25 3.59 -2.84
CA ASP A 154 -15.11 2.49 -3.28
C ASP A 154 -14.40 1.41 -4.12
N SER A 155 -13.24 1.73 -4.67
CA SER A 155 -12.34 0.77 -5.32
C SER A 155 -11.40 0.02 -4.36
N GLY A 156 -11.47 0.30 -3.04
CA GLY A 156 -10.60 -0.34 -2.04
C GLY A 156 -9.19 0.26 -1.93
N LEU A 157 -8.99 1.52 -2.32
CA LEU A 157 -7.73 2.22 -2.08
C LEU A 157 -7.77 2.95 -0.73
N ILE A 158 -6.68 2.91 0.02
CA ILE A 158 -6.55 3.68 1.26
C ILE A 158 -6.16 5.12 0.91
N VAL A 159 -7.09 6.06 1.01
CA VAL A 159 -6.81 7.48 0.76
C VAL A 159 -5.90 8.03 1.87
N SER A 160 -6.20 7.68 3.11
CA SER A 160 -5.43 8.11 4.27
C SER A 160 -5.74 7.22 5.45
N ASP A 161 -4.77 7.06 6.34
CA ASP A 161 -4.92 6.37 7.60
C ASP A 161 -4.24 7.15 8.73
N TYR A 162 -4.71 6.95 9.95
CA TYR A 162 -4.04 7.39 11.16
C TYR A 162 -4.33 6.43 12.31
N PHE A 163 -3.29 6.19 13.09
CA PHE A 163 -3.21 5.16 14.11
C PHE A 163 -2.58 5.80 15.36
N GLU A 164 -3.29 5.82 16.48
CA GLU A 164 -2.73 6.30 17.74
C GLU A 164 -1.79 5.22 18.32
N GLU A 165 -0.55 5.58 18.65
CA GLU A 165 0.45 4.67 19.21
C GLU A 165 0.07 4.25 20.64
N ILE A 166 -0.73 3.18 20.78
CA ILE A 166 -1.26 2.78 22.11
C ILE A 166 -0.83 1.36 22.53
N LEU A 167 -0.26 0.53 21.65
CA LEU A 167 0.03 -0.88 21.94
C LEU A 167 1.42 -1.33 21.47
N ASN A 168 1.87 -2.50 21.93
CA ASN A 168 3.00 -3.24 21.35
C ASN A 168 2.90 -3.16 19.81
N PRO A 169 3.88 -2.56 19.11
CA PRO A 169 3.76 -2.25 17.69
C PRO A 169 3.37 -3.45 16.83
N LYS A 170 3.75 -4.67 17.26
CA LYS A 170 3.46 -5.91 16.54
C LYS A 170 1.99 -6.32 16.60
N ASP A 171 1.44 -6.48 17.80
CA ASP A 171 0.04 -6.90 17.99
C ASP A 171 -0.92 -5.84 17.41
N TYR A 172 -0.52 -4.58 17.51
CA TYR A 172 -1.21 -3.45 16.92
C TYR A 172 -1.22 -3.52 15.39
N LEU A 173 -0.06 -3.77 14.78
CA LEU A 173 0.08 -3.90 13.33
C LEU A 173 -0.72 -5.09 12.80
N GLU A 174 -0.71 -6.24 13.48
CA GLU A 174 -1.48 -7.42 13.09
C GLU A 174 -2.99 -7.18 13.14
N LEU A 175 -3.48 -6.59 14.24
CA LEU A 175 -4.90 -6.23 14.38
C LEU A 175 -5.35 -5.27 13.28
N ILE A 176 -4.58 -4.19 13.06
CA ILE A 176 -4.89 -3.21 12.02
C ILE A 176 -4.88 -3.84 10.65
N THR A 177 -3.84 -4.60 10.33
CA THR A 177 -3.67 -5.25 9.03
C THR A 177 -4.86 -6.17 8.75
N SER A 178 -5.25 -6.99 9.72
CA SER A 178 -6.41 -7.87 9.62
C SER A 178 -7.70 -7.08 9.37
N LYS A 179 -7.94 -6.00 10.13
CA LYS A 179 -9.15 -5.17 9.97
C LYS A 179 -9.20 -4.41 8.64
N VAL A 180 -8.06 -3.87 8.20
CA VAL A 180 -7.96 -3.25 6.88
C VAL A 180 -8.26 -4.29 5.79
N ASN A 181 -7.72 -5.52 5.90
CA ASN A 181 -8.02 -6.60 4.96
C ASN A 181 -9.51 -6.98 4.95
N GLU A 182 -10.16 -7.09 6.11
CA GLU A 182 -11.61 -7.31 6.22
C GLU A 182 -12.41 -6.20 5.50
N ASP A 183 -12.04 -4.93 5.72
CA ASP A 183 -12.71 -3.77 5.11
C ASP A 183 -12.52 -3.74 3.58
N LEU A 184 -11.32 -4.06 3.09
CA LEU A 184 -11.04 -4.15 1.65
C LEU A 184 -11.89 -5.23 0.97
N VAL A 185 -11.99 -6.41 1.58
CA VAL A 185 -12.85 -7.50 1.10
C VAL A 185 -14.33 -7.09 1.12
N LEU A 186 -14.76 -6.38 2.17
CA LEU A 186 -16.12 -5.85 2.24
C LEU A 186 -16.39 -4.87 1.09
N ILE A 187 -15.53 -3.89 0.88
CA ILE A 187 -15.67 -2.86 -0.17
C ILE A 187 -15.72 -3.52 -1.55
N GLN A 188 -14.84 -4.50 -1.81
CA GLN A 188 -14.85 -5.26 -3.06
C GLN A 188 -16.20 -5.95 -3.29
N LYS A 189 -16.73 -6.64 -2.28
CA LYS A 189 -18.04 -7.31 -2.38
C LYS A 189 -19.17 -6.31 -2.66
N LEU A 190 -19.14 -5.13 -2.03
CA LEU A 190 -20.14 -4.08 -2.30
C LEU A 190 -20.10 -3.64 -3.76
N ALA A 191 -18.90 -3.43 -4.30
CA ALA A 191 -18.70 -3.03 -5.69
C ALA A 191 -19.20 -4.12 -6.67
N GLU A 192 -18.85 -5.38 -6.44
CA GLU A 192 -19.27 -6.52 -7.27
C GLU A 192 -20.79 -6.69 -7.31
N HIS A 193 -21.45 -6.53 -6.16
CA HIS A 193 -22.90 -6.73 -6.04
C HIS A 193 -23.72 -5.46 -6.29
N LYS A 194 -23.07 -4.32 -6.57
CA LYS A 194 -23.71 -2.99 -6.68
C LYS A 194 -24.59 -2.66 -5.46
N THR A 195 -24.13 -3.04 -4.28
CA THR A 195 -24.83 -2.81 -3.00
C THR A 195 -24.11 -1.74 -2.19
N THR A 196 -24.83 -1.06 -1.30
CA THR A 196 -24.25 -0.03 -0.45
C THR A 196 -24.91 -0.03 0.94
N PHE A 197 -24.24 0.58 1.91
CA PHE A 197 -24.82 0.88 3.23
C PHE A 197 -24.44 2.30 3.63
N ILE A 198 -25.15 2.88 4.60
CA ILE A 198 -24.80 4.19 5.17
C ILE A 198 -23.78 4.01 6.29
N THR A 199 -24.13 3.26 7.33
CA THR A 199 -23.22 2.94 8.44
C THR A 199 -23.39 1.49 8.86
N LYS A 200 -22.28 0.80 9.09
CA LYS A 200 -22.24 -0.51 9.75
C LYS A 200 -21.49 -0.35 11.06
N ILE A 201 -22.05 -0.94 12.12
CA ILE A 201 -21.51 -0.89 13.48
C ILE A 201 -21.25 -2.32 13.94
N SER A 202 -20.06 -2.59 14.46
CA SER A 202 -19.74 -3.80 15.19
C SER A 202 -19.25 -3.45 16.60
N HIS A 203 -19.58 -4.29 17.57
CA HIS A 203 -19.13 -4.15 18.95
C HIS A 203 -18.12 -5.24 19.28
N PHE A 204 -17.04 -4.87 19.96
CA PHE A 204 -16.00 -5.79 20.41
C PHE A 204 -15.54 -5.35 21.81
N ASP A 205 -15.79 -6.17 22.82
CA ASP A 205 -15.55 -5.85 24.23
C ASP A 205 -16.10 -4.46 24.63
N ASP A 206 -15.22 -3.52 25.00
CA ASP A 206 -15.51 -2.14 25.40
C ASP A 206 -15.43 -1.14 24.24
N LYS A 207 -15.33 -1.63 23.00
CA LYS A 207 -15.10 -0.82 21.79
C LYS A 207 -16.20 -1.00 20.76
N SER A 208 -16.34 0.03 19.92
CA SER A 208 -17.21 0.02 18.75
C SER A 208 -16.41 0.36 17.50
N GLU A 209 -16.68 -0.39 16.46
CA GLU A 209 -16.16 -0.19 15.12
C GLU A 209 -17.27 0.37 14.25
N PHE A 210 -16.97 1.46 13.57
CA PHE A 210 -17.89 2.11 12.64
C PHE A 210 -17.23 2.15 11.28
N ILE A 211 -17.94 1.71 10.26
CA ILE A 211 -17.62 2.03 8.87
C ILE A 211 -18.80 2.81 8.30
N THR A 212 -18.55 4.04 7.86
CA THR A 212 -19.57 4.94 7.33
C THR A 212 -19.24 5.34 5.91
N ARG A 213 -20.21 5.22 5.01
CA ARG A 213 -20.14 5.66 3.63
C ARG A 213 -20.45 7.15 3.54
N TYR A 214 -19.61 7.88 2.83
CA TYR A 214 -19.79 9.27 2.47
C TYR A 214 -19.81 9.39 0.95
N ASN A 215 -20.82 10.09 0.42
CA ASN A 215 -20.89 10.41 -1.00
C ASN A 215 -20.37 11.83 -1.21
N VAL A 216 -19.35 11.96 -2.08
CA VAL A 216 -18.76 13.26 -2.42
C VAL A 216 -18.71 13.38 -3.94
N GLY A 217 -19.67 14.14 -4.49
CA GLY A 217 -19.86 14.22 -5.94
C GLY A 217 -20.33 12.88 -6.52
N SER A 218 -19.59 12.33 -7.47
CA SER A 218 -19.88 11.03 -8.09
C SER A 218 -19.18 9.85 -7.41
N ASN A 219 -18.39 10.09 -6.35
CA ASN A 219 -17.53 9.08 -5.75
C ASN A 219 -18.01 8.72 -4.34
N ASP A 220 -17.85 7.46 -3.98
CA ASP A 220 -18.11 6.97 -2.64
C ASP A 220 -16.80 6.76 -1.87
N PHE A 221 -16.83 7.15 -0.61
CA PHE A 221 -15.75 6.96 0.34
C PHE A 221 -16.26 6.23 1.57
N TYR A 222 -15.39 5.43 2.20
CA TYR A 222 -15.72 4.71 3.43
C TYR A 222 -14.75 5.12 4.52
N LEU A 223 -15.26 5.66 5.63
CA LEU A 223 -14.46 6.01 6.80
C LEU A 223 -14.68 4.97 7.88
N ARG A 224 -13.61 4.24 8.21
CA ARG A 224 -13.51 3.31 9.32
C ARG A 224 -12.98 4.05 10.55
N ILE A 225 -13.60 3.82 11.71
CA ILE A 225 -13.16 4.31 13.01
C ILE A 225 -13.32 3.18 14.03
N LEU A 226 -12.27 2.90 14.81
CA LEU A 226 -12.36 2.05 16.02
C LEU A 226 -12.19 2.95 17.23
N GLY A 227 -13.21 3.03 18.08
CA GLY A 227 -13.18 3.83 19.29
C GLY A 227 -13.94 3.20 20.45
N PRO A 228 -13.99 3.85 21.62
CA PRO A 228 -14.81 3.39 22.73
C PRO A 228 -16.27 3.27 22.31
N ILE A 229 -17.04 2.44 23.01
CA ILE A 229 -18.50 2.46 22.87
C ILE A 229 -18.99 3.88 23.13
N LEU A 230 -19.54 4.52 22.10
CA LEU A 230 -20.25 5.78 22.25
C LEU A 230 -21.56 5.44 22.98
N ASP A 231 -21.57 5.59 24.30
CA ASP A 231 -22.82 5.65 25.04
C ASP A 231 -23.67 6.75 24.41
N ARG A 232 -24.76 6.36 23.73
CA ARG A 232 -25.82 7.29 23.38
C ARG A 232 -26.39 7.79 24.70
N LYS A 233 -25.84 8.89 25.23
CA LYS A 233 -26.61 9.70 26.17
C LYS A 233 -27.89 10.10 25.44
N GLN A 234 -28.99 9.61 26.00
CA GLN A 234 -30.37 9.76 25.56
C GLN A 234 -30.72 11.22 25.24
#